data_AF-A0A8J8H1M5-F1
#
_entry.id   AF-A0A8J8H1M5-F1
#
_cell.length_a   1.000
_cell.length_b   1.000
_cell.length_c   1.000
_cell.angle_alpha   90.00
_cell.angle_beta   90.00
_cell.angle_gamma   90.00
#
_symmetry.space_group_name_H-M   'P 1'
#
loop_
_entity.id
_entity.type
_entity.pdbx_description
1 polymer ?
#
loop_
_entity_poly.entity_id
_entity_poly.type
_entity_poly.pdbx_seq_one_letter_code
_entity_poly.pdbx_strand_id
1 'polypeptide(L)'
;MSLAILAANDIPVDRLPVLTGVRVVLGLAAVLGLATVFAYGLGVVVRRAWVAALVGLALVALPYAVTVVPFLPDTVGVWLLRLTPAAGFAVQQTATAYAQVTAHYTPANGYYPLPGWAGLAVLCAYTGIVLGFAVRKRTTEPGWR
;
A
#
# COMPACT_ATOMS: atom_id res chain seq x y z
N MET A 1 -21.77 -9.50 -15.20
CA MET A 1 -21.97 -10.45 -16.32
C MET A 1 -20.95 -11.60 -16.30
N SER A 2 -19.70 -11.38 -15.89
CA SER A 2 -18.65 -12.42 -15.81
C SER A 2 -18.85 -13.49 -14.73
N LEU A 3 -19.31 -13.14 -13.52
CA LEU A 3 -19.49 -14.11 -12.43
C LEU A 3 -20.56 -15.18 -12.73
N ALA A 4 -21.61 -14.80 -13.46
CA ALA A 4 -22.65 -15.72 -13.89
C ALA A 4 -22.13 -16.72 -14.92
N ILE A 5 -21.20 -16.30 -15.79
CA ILE A 5 -20.55 -17.16 -16.78
C ILE A 5 -19.59 -18.14 -16.09
N LEU A 6 -18.79 -17.68 -15.10
CA LEU A 6 -17.91 -18.58 -14.34
C LEU A 6 -18.70 -19.63 -13.55
N ALA A 7 -19.79 -19.22 -12.89
CA ALA A 7 -20.66 -20.13 -12.16
C ALA A 7 -21.35 -21.15 -13.10
N ALA A 8 -21.68 -20.76 -14.33
CA ALA A 8 -22.24 -21.66 -15.34
C ALA A 8 -21.21 -22.66 -15.92
N ASN A 9 -19.92 -22.47 -15.68
CA ASN A 9 -18.84 -23.35 -16.12
C ASN A 9 -18.24 -24.17 -14.94
N ASP A 10 -18.97 -24.31 -13.82
CA ASP A 10 -18.51 -25.02 -12.61
C ASP A 10 -17.17 -24.49 -12.04
N ILE A 11 -16.80 -23.24 -12.35
CA ILE A 11 -15.63 -22.60 -11.74
C ILE A 11 -16.02 -22.06 -10.37
N PRO A 12 -15.37 -22.50 -9.28
CA PRO A 12 -15.65 -22.00 -7.94
C PRO A 12 -15.44 -20.49 -7.88
N VAL A 13 -16.49 -19.75 -7.52
CA VAL A 13 -16.44 -18.30 -7.30
C VAL A 13 -16.74 -18.01 -5.85
N ASP A 14 -15.70 -17.66 -5.08
CA ASP A 14 -15.87 -17.24 -3.70
C ASP A 14 -16.64 -15.91 -3.65
N ARG A 15 -17.86 -15.95 -3.11
CA ARG A 15 -18.63 -14.72 -2.88
C ARG A 15 -18.00 -13.94 -1.73
N LEU A 16 -17.43 -12.79 -2.05
CA LEU A 16 -16.98 -11.84 -1.04
C LEU A 16 -18.19 -11.14 -0.39
N PRO A 17 -18.27 -11.08 0.96
CA PRO A 17 -19.27 -10.28 1.64
C PRO A 17 -19.21 -8.82 1.21
N VAL A 18 -20.38 -8.17 1.07
CA VAL A 18 -20.48 -6.74 0.68
C VAL A 18 -19.66 -5.86 1.63
N LEU A 19 -19.68 -6.16 2.92
CA LEU A 19 -18.90 -5.45 3.94
C LEU A 19 -17.39 -5.51 3.65
N THR A 20 -16.88 -6.65 3.19
CA THR A 20 -15.48 -6.81 2.81
C THR A 20 -15.13 -5.93 1.63
N GLY A 21 -16.01 -5.86 0.62
CA GLY A 21 -15.86 -4.95 -0.52
C GLY A 21 -15.80 -3.49 -0.08
N VAL A 22 -16.74 -3.06 0.77
CA VAL A 22 -16.76 -1.68 1.32
C VAL A 22 -15.48 -1.37 2.08
N ARG A 23 -15.01 -2.28 2.94
CA ARG A 23 -13.75 -2.14 3.68
C ARG A 23 -12.56 -1.92 2.74
N VAL A 24 -12.46 -2.71 1.68
CA VAL A 24 -11.36 -2.61 0.69
C VAL A 24 -11.41 -1.26 -0.02
N VAL A 25 -12.60 -0.83 -0.46
CA VAL A 25 -12.77 0.48 -1.13
C VAL A 25 -12.38 1.63 -0.20
N LEU A 26 -12.87 1.63 1.05
CA LEU A 26 -12.53 2.65 2.04
C LEU A 26 -11.03 2.64 2.38
N GLY A 27 -10.44 1.44 2.52
CA GLY A 27 -9.00 1.29 2.74
C GLY A 27 -8.19 1.84 1.58
N LEU A 28 -8.57 1.56 0.34
CA LEU A 28 -7.87 2.07 -0.84
C LEU A 28 -7.99 3.59 -0.95
N ALA A 29 -9.18 4.15 -0.69
CA ALA A 29 -9.38 5.60 -0.64
C ALA A 29 -8.47 6.25 0.42
N ALA A 30 -8.35 5.63 1.60
CA ALA A 30 -7.45 6.10 2.65
C ALA A 30 -5.98 6.04 2.22
N VAL A 31 -5.54 4.95 1.58
CA VAL A 31 -4.16 4.78 1.07
C VAL A 31 -3.84 5.86 0.03
N LEU A 32 -4.73 6.10 -0.94
CA LEU A 32 -4.54 7.12 -1.97
C LEU A 32 -4.50 8.54 -1.38
N GLY A 33 -5.38 8.82 -0.42
CA GLY A 33 -5.38 10.08 0.33
C GLY A 33 -4.06 10.31 1.06
N LEU A 34 -3.59 9.31 1.81
CA LEU A 34 -2.32 9.37 2.53
C LEU A 34 -1.12 9.48 1.59
N ALA A 35 -1.12 8.77 0.45
CA ALA A 35 -0.07 8.86 -0.56
C ALA A 35 0.03 10.29 -1.15
N THR A 36 -1.12 10.95 -1.32
CA THR A 36 -1.17 12.34 -1.79
C THR A 36 -0.56 13.29 -0.76
N VAL A 37 -0.92 13.14 0.52
CA VAL A 37 -0.37 13.95 1.62
C VAL A 37 1.13 13.71 1.77
N PHE A 38 1.58 12.45 1.65
CA PHE A 38 2.99 12.06 1.70
C PHE A 38 3.80 12.73 0.57
N ALA A 39 3.33 12.62 -0.68
CA ALA A 39 3.98 13.25 -1.82
C ALA A 39 4.01 14.78 -1.71
N TYR A 40 2.93 15.39 -1.19
CA TYR A 40 2.88 16.82 -0.93
C TYR A 40 3.92 17.25 0.11
N GLY A 41 4.01 16.54 1.23
CA GLY A 41 5.02 16.82 2.26
C GLY A 41 6.45 16.69 1.73
N LEU A 42 6.72 15.68 0.90
CA LEU A 42 8.01 15.55 0.19
C LEU A 42 8.27 16.75 -0.72
N GLY A 43 7.24 17.27 -1.40
CA GLY A 43 7.33 18.47 -2.22
C GLY A 43 7.82 19.69 -1.44
N VAL A 44 7.29 19.90 -0.24
CA VAL A 44 7.72 20.97 0.67
C VAL A 44 9.18 20.78 1.10
N VAL A 45 9.58 19.55 1.40
CA VAL A 45 10.95 19.23 1.84
C VAL A 45 11.97 19.36 0.70
N VAL A 46 11.67 18.88 -0.51
CA VAL A 46 12.62 18.83 -1.64
C VAL A 46 12.61 20.09 -2.52
N ARG A 47 11.55 20.93 -2.45
CA ARG A 47 11.31 22.13 -3.28
C ARG A 47 11.21 21.86 -4.80
N ARG A 48 11.05 20.60 -5.22
CA ARG A 48 10.87 20.22 -6.63
C ARG A 48 9.73 19.21 -6.74
N ALA A 49 8.63 19.63 -7.37
CA ALA A 49 7.41 18.84 -7.47
C ALA A 49 7.63 17.50 -8.20
N TRP A 50 8.39 17.50 -9.30
CA TRP A 50 8.67 16.27 -10.05
C TRP A 50 9.52 15.27 -9.24
N VAL A 51 10.49 15.75 -8.46
CA VAL A 51 11.32 14.88 -7.60
C VAL A 51 10.46 14.27 -6.50
N ALA A 52 9.59 15.07 -5.87
CA ALA A 52 8.70 14.59 -4.83
C ALA A 52 7.69 13.56 -5.37
N ALA A 53 7.14 13.77 -6.56
CA ALA A 53 6.26 12.83 -7.22
C ALA A 53 7.00 11.51 -7.54
N LEU A 54 8.20 11.58 -8.11
CA LEU A 54 9.01 10.40 -8.40
C LEU A 54 9.39 9.62 -7.13
N VAL A 55 9.85 10.31 -6.08
CA VAL A 55 10.22 9.68 -4.81
C VAL A 55 9.00 9.08 -4.11
N GLY A 56 7.88 9.81 -4.07
CA GLY A 56 6.62 9.32 -3.52
C GLY A 56 6.13 8.06 -4.24
N LEU A 57 6.11 8.10 -5.57
CA LEU A 57 5.75 6.95 -6.40
C LEU A 57 6.73 5.78 -6.19
N ALA A 58 8.03 6.05 -6.15
CA ALA A 58 9.06 5.04 -5.95
C ALA A 58 9.01 4.43 -4.55
N LEU A 59 8.54 5.13 -3.51
CA LEU A 59 8.42 4.58 -2.16
C LEU A 59 7.12 3.81 -1.94
N VAL A 60 6.06 4.12 -2.69
CA VAL A 60 4.74 3.50 -2.53
C VAL A 60 4.52 2.38 -3.53
N ALA A 61 4.74 2.62 -4.82
CA ALA A 61 4.37 1.68 -5.90
C ALA A 61 5.49 0.72 -6.28
N LEU A 62 6.74 1.20 -6.32
CA LEU A 62 7.89 0.38 -6.74
C LEU A 62 8.11 -0.84 -5.83
N PRO A 63 8.05 -0.74 -4.49
CA PRO A 63 8.26 -1.91 -3.64
C PRO A 63 7.23 -2.99 -3.92
N TYR A 64 5.96 -2.60 -4.10
CA TYR A 64 4.90 -3.52 -4.50
C TYR A 64 5.17 -4.15 -5.87
N ALA A 65 5.51 -3.34 -6.89
CA ALA A 65 5.80 -3.82 -8.23
C ALA A 65 6.94 -4.86 -8.23
N VAL A 66 8.00 -4.62 -7.46
CA VAL A 66 9.14 -5.55 -7.33
C VAL A 66 8.73 -6.86 -6.65
N THR A 67 7.84 -6.82 -5.65
CA THR A 67 7.37 -8.03 -4.95
C THR A 67 6.46 -8.94 -5.78
N VAL A 68 5.89 -8.43 -6.88
CA VAL A 68 5.05 -9.24 -7.79
C VAL A 68 5.91 -10.02 -8.79
N VAL A 69 7.18 -9.65 -8.96
CA VAL A 69 8.08 -10.33 -9.91
C VAL A 69 8.71 -11.56 -9.24
N PRO A 70 8.69 -12.75 -9.90
CA PRO A 70 9.17 -14.01 -9.31
C PRO A 70 10.70 -14.11 -9.15
N PHE A 71 11.44 -13.03 -9.38
CA PHE A 71 12.91 -13.02 -9.24
C PHE A 71 13.39 -12.64 -7.82
N LEU A 72 12.48 -12.26 -6.93
CA LEU A 72 12.82 -11.83 -5.57
C LEU A 72 12.59 -12.97 -4.56
N PRO A 73 13.54 -13.24 -3.64
CA PRO A 73 13.28 -14.19 -2.56
C PRO A 73 12.09 -13.73 -1.70
N ASP A 74 11.19 -14.66 -1.36
CA ASP A 74 9.95 -14.37 -0.61
C ASP A 74 10.21 -13.57 0.68
N THR A 75 11.27 -13.93 1.40
CA THR A 75 11.68 -13.26 2.64
C THR A 75 11.96 -11.77 2.42
N VAL A 76 12.58 -11.42 1.30
CA VAL A 76 12.86 -10.02 0.94
C VAL A 76 11.56 -9.30 0.63
N GLY A 77 10.66 -9.92 -0.15
CA GLY A 77 9.34 -9.33 -0.45
C GLY A 77 8.50 -9.07 0.80
N VAL A 78 8.52 -10.01 1.75
CA VAL A 78 7.84 -9.87 3.05
C VAL A 78 8.37 -8.67 3.83
N TRP A 79 9.68 -8.52 3.96
CA TRP A 79 10.27 -7.39 4.69
C TRP A 79 10.05 -6.07 3.99
N LEU A 80 10.13 -6.07 2.66
CA LEU A 80 9.89 -4.88 1.84
C LEU A 80 8.47 -4.35 2.07
N LEU A 81 7.46 -5.22 2.03
CA LEU A 81 6.06 -4.86 2.29
C LEU A 81 5.73 -4.66 3.77
N ARG A 82 6.63 -4.99 4.70
CA ARG A 82 6.47 -4.67 6.13
C ARG A 82 6.98 -3.29 6.49
N LEU A 83 8.08 -2.88 5.88
CA LEU A 83 8.82 -1.69 6.27
C LEU A 83 8.58 -0.49 5.36
N THR A 84 8.14 -0.70 4.11
CA THR A 84 7.93 0.41 3.18
C THR A 84 6.51 0.98 3.28
N PRO A 85 6.30 2.23 2.80
CA PRO A 85 4.96 2.81 2.65
C PRO A 85 3.99 1.94 1.82
N ALA A 86 4.51 1.05 0.97
CA ALA A 86 3.73 0.06 0.22
C ALA A 86 2.93 -0.90 1.12
N ALA A 87 3.28 -1.04 2.40
CA ALA A 87 2.52 -1.79 3.39
C ALA A 87 1.04 -1.39 3.43
N GLY A 88 0.71 -0.13 3.11
CA GLY A 88 -0.66 0.38 3.00
C GLY A 88 -1.56 -0.47 2.08
N PHE A 89 -1.01 -1.09 1.04
CA PHE A 89 -1.79 -1.92 0.10
C PHE A 89 -2.33 -3.22 0.72
N ALA A 90 -1.89 -3.59 1.92
CA ALA A 90 -2.48 -4.71 2.69
C ALA A 90 -3.98 -4.54 2.96
N VAL A 91 -4.53 -3.33 2.83
CA VAL A 91 -5.99 -3.09 2.87
C VAL A 91 -6.76 -3.88 1.81
N GLN A 92 -6.12 -4.19 0.68
CA GLN A 92 -6.69 -4.97 -0.43
C GLN A 92 -6.79 -6.47 -0.12
N GLN A 93 -6.11 -6.95 0.93
CA GLN A 93 -6.13 -8.36 1.28
C GLN A 93 -7.55 -8.81 1.66
N THR A 94 -8.07 -9.76 0.90
CA THR A 94 -9.34 -10.45 1.17
C THR A 94 -9.15 -11.94 1.42
N ALA A 95 -8.01 -12.50 1.01
CA ALA A 95 -7.67 -13.91 1.15
C ALA A 95 -7.11 -14.23 2.54
N THR A 96 -7.50 -15.39 3.07
CA THR A 96 -6.99 -15.96 4.32
C THR A 96 -5.98 -17.06 4.02
N ALA A 97 -4.79 -16.95 4.61
CA ALA A 97 -3.79 -17.99 4.53
C ALA A 97 -4.16 -19.12 5.49
N TYR A 98 -4.06 -20.36 5.03
CA TYR A 98 -4.44 -21.55 5.79
C TYR A 98 -3.20 -22.42 5.98
N ALA A 99 -2.80 -22.67 7.22
CA ALA A 99 -1.57 -23.39 7.53
C ALA A 99 -1.56 -24.83 6.98
N GLN A 100 -2.73 -25.43 6.81
CA GLN A 100 -2.89 -26.77 6.24
C GLN A 100 -2.75 -26.84 4.71
N VAL A 101 -2.72 -25.69 4.01
CA VAL A 101 -2.61 -25.63 2.56
C VAL A 101 -1.19 -25.26 2.19
N THR A 102 -0.48 -26.14 1.49
CA THR A 102 0.88 -25.90 0.98
C THR A 102 0.89 -25.05 -0.30
N ALA A 103 0.07 -24.00 -0.32
CA ALA A 103 0.03 -23.05 -1.42
C ALA A 103 1.15 -22.02 -1.26
N HIS A 104 1.56 -21.45 -2.38
CA HIS A 104 2.55 -20.38 -2.41
C HIS A 104 1.88 -19.04 -2.02
N TYR A 105 1.98 -18.69 -0.74
CA TYR A 105 1.39 -17.47 -0.15
C TYR A 105 2.25 -16.24 -0.40
N THR A 106 2.06 -15.60 -1.55
CA THR A 106 2.82 -14.41 -1.95
C THR A 106 1.94 -13.20 -2.20
N PRO A 107 2.52 -11.98 -2.22
CA PRO A 107 1.82 -10.75 -2.58
C PRO A 107 1.19 -10.82 -3.98
N ALA A 108 1.85 -11.50 -4.93
CA ALA A 108 1.31 -11.73 -6.27
C ALA A 108 -0.03 -12.50 -6.25
N ASN A 109 -0.23 -13.34 -5.24
CA ASN A 109 -1.44 -14.12 -5.02
C ASN A 109 -2.43 -13.43 -4.05
N GLY A 110 -2.21 -12.15 -3.74
CA GLY A 110 -3.09 -11.36 -2.86
C GLY A 110 -2.85 -11.56 -1.36
N TYR A 111 -1.75 -12.21 -0.97
CA TYR A 111 -1.38 -12.41 0.43
C TYR A 111 -0.36 -11.37 0.88
N TYR A 112 -0.73 -10.53 1.83
CA TYR A 112 0.16 -9.52 2.39
C TYR A 112 0.71 -9.95 3.76
N PRO A 113 1.92 -9.49 4.12
CA PRO A 113 2.59 -9.93 5.35
C PRO A 113 2.09 -9.24 6.64
N LEU A 114 1.16 -8.28 6.50
CA LEU A 114 0.57 -7.49 7.58
C LEU A 114 -0.95 -7.45 7.41
N PRO A 115 -1.73 -7.36 8.49
CA PRO A 115 -3.15 -7.05 8.39
C PRO A 115 -3.35 -5.63 7.85
N GLY A 116 -4.45 -5.39 7.13
CA GLY A 116 -4.67 -4.12 6.42
C GLY A 116 -4.60 -2.86 7.30
N TRP A 117 -5.02 -2.94 8.56
CA TRP A 117 -4.91 -1.82 9.50
C TRP A 117 -3.46 -1.50 9.88
N ALA A 118 -2.61 -2.54 10.02
CA ALA A 118 -1.20 -2.36 10.36
C ALA A 118 -0.45 -1.77 9.16
N GLY A 119 -0.77 -2.23 7.95
CA GLY A 119 -0.27 -1.63 6.72
C GLY A 119 -0.59 -0.14 6.60
N LEU A 120 -1.84 0.25 6.92
CA LEU A 120 -2.24 1.66 7.00
C LEU A 120 -1.45 2.43 8.07
N ALA A 121 -1.22 1.84 9.25
CA ALA A 121 -0.46 2.48 10.31
C ALA A 121 0.99 2.79 9.88
N VAL A 122 1.64 1.90 9.12
CA VAL A 122 2.98 2.14 8.55
C VAL A 122 2.95 3.36 7.63
N LEU A 123 1.99 3.43 6.70
CA LEU A 123 1.85 4.57 5.79
C LEU A 123 1.59 5.88 6.57
N CYS A 124 0.72 5.84 7.57
CA CYS A 124 0.48 6.98 8.46
C CYS A 124 1.75 7.46 9.17
N ALA A 125 2.58 6.53 9.67
CA ALA A 125 3.83 6.87 10.35
C ALA A 125 4.81 7.59 9.41
N TYR A 126 5.00 7.09 8.18
CA TYR A 126 5.83 7.74 7.17
C TYR A 126 5.31 9.13 6.79
N THR A 127 4.00 9.27 6.59
CA THR A 127 3.35 10.56 6.33
C THR A 127 3.57 11.53 7.47
N GLY A 128 3.40 11.09 8.72
CA GLY A 128 3.65 11.91 9.91
C GLY A 128 5.10 12.40 10.01
N ILE A 129 6.07 11.52 9.73
CA ILE A 129 7.50 11.87 9.72
C ILE A 129 7.78 12.96 8.67
N VAL A 130 7.31 12.77 7.43
CA VAL A 130 7.51 13.74 6.35
C VAL A 130 6.85 15.08 6.66
N LEU A 131 5.63 15.07 7.20
CA LEU A 131 4.96 16.30 7.62
C LEU A 131 5.71 17.00 8.76
N GLY A 132 6.26 16.25 9.72
CA GLY A 132 7.10 16.80 10.78
C GLY A 132 8.33 17.54 10.23
N PHE A 133 9.02 16.96 9.25
CA PHE A 133 10.12 17.62 8.55
C PHE A 133 9.66 18.85 7.76
N ALA A 134 8.53 18.76 7.07
CA ALA A 134 7.97 19.87 6.29
C ALA A 134 7.63 21.07 7.19
N VAL A 135 7.01 20.84 8.34
CA VAL A 135 6.68 21.89 9.32
C VAL A 135 7.96 22.51 9.89
N ARG A 136 8.92 21.69 10.32
CA ARG A 136 10.20 22.17 10.86
C ARG A 136 10.92 23.09 9.86
N LYS A 137 10.99 22.68 8.60
CA LYS A 137 11.63 23.46 7.55
C LYS A 137 10.94 24.81 7.34
N ARG A 138 9.61 24.83 7.35
CA ARG A 138 8.82 26.06 7.21
C ARG A 138 9.05 27.03 8.38
N THR A 139 9.19 26.53 9.60
CA THR A 139 9.47 27.37 10.78
C THR A 139 10.89 27.94 10.79
N THR A 140 11.85 27.27 10.13
CA THR A 140 13.24 27.75 10.04
C THR A 140 13.49 28.75 8.92
N GLU A 141 12.58 28.91 7.96
CA GLU A 141 12.65 30.01 7.01
C GLU A 141 12.13 31.28 7.73
N PRO A 142 13.00 32.27 8.03
CA PRO A 142 12.55 33.50 8.67
C PRO A 142 11.52 34.14 7.75
N GLY A 143 10.31 34.35 8.26
CA GLY A 143 9.26 35.10 7.58
C GLY A 143 9.68 36.57 7.43
N TRP A 144 10.53 36.86 6.46
CA TRP A 144 10.71 38.19 5.90
C TRP A 144 9.86 38.23 4.63
N ARG A 145 8.60 38.62 4.81
CA ARG A 145 7.78 39.49 3.95
C ARG A 145 6.53 39.89 4.74
#